data_AF-U6H5D4-F1
#
_entry.id   AF-U6H5D4-F1
#
_cell.length_a   1.000
_cell.length_b   1.000
_cell.length_c   1.000
_cell.angle_alpha   90.00
_cell.angle_beta   90.00
_cell.angle_gamma   90.00
#
_symmetry.space_group_name_H-M   'P 1'
#
loop_
_entity.id
_entity.type
_entity.pdbx_description
1 polymer ?
#
loop_
_entity_poly.entity_id
_entity_poly.type
_entity_poly.pdbx_seq_one_letter_code
_entity_poly.pdbx_strand_id
1 'polypeptide(L)'
;MVDKVIAACRELGIRCIVAPFEADAQLAYLSRTNQIHSAISEDSDLLAYGCKRVMLKMDKEGKCEVLRLPFLQDENDNYLAEMQTRLNKTAKQEELLRTLKGLNHERFVAMCVLGGCDYTNKVHINGMGVGTACRLITQLRSLQRVLDFLCRDKKWASRFPVVSHYHRSSSSTSSSMNSLILGLIERS
;
A
#
# COMPACT_ATOMS: atom_id res chain seq x y z
N MET A 1 -20.87 8.98 -19.18
CA MET A 1 -20.13 7.75 -19.61
C MET A 1 -20.34 6.64 -18.59
N VAL A 2 -20.04 6.88 -17.32
CA VAL A 2 -20.22 5.92 -16.22
C VAL A 2 -21.67 5.44 -16.07
N ASP A 3 -22.66 6.34 -16.13
CA ASP A 3 -24.08 5.97 -15.95
C ASP A 3 -24.58 4.95 -16.98
N LYS A 4 -24.08 5.02 -18.22
CA LYS A 4 -24.43 4.07 -19.28
C LYS A 4 -23.90 2.67 -18.97
N VAL A 5 -22.70 2.59 -18.41
CA VAL A 5 -22.09 1.31 -17.98
C VAL A 5 -22.87 0.73 -16.80
N ILE A 6 -23.21 1.57 -15.81
CA ILE A 6 -24.02 1.16 -14.66
C ILE A 6 -25.39 0.64 -15.12
N ALA A 7 -26.05 1.32 -16.06
CA ALA A 7 -27.32 0.89 -16.61
C ALA A 7 -27.21 -0.49 -17.30
N ALA A 8 -26.23 -0.67 -18.18
CA ALA A 8 -25.99 -1.95 -18.85
C ALA A 8 -25.68 -3.09 -17.86
N CYS A 9 -24.87 -2.84 -16.83
CA CYS A 9 -24.62 -3.83 -15.78
C CYS A 9 -25.90 -4.23 -15.04
N ARG A 10 -26.76 -3.25 -14.71
CA ARG A 10 -28.03 -3.51 -14.03
C ARG A 10 -28.99 -4.33 -14.89
N GLU A 11 -29.05 -4.08 -16.19
CA GLU A 11 -29.82 -4.89 -17.15
C GLU A 11 -29.35 -6.35 -17.18
N LEU A 12 -28.04 -6.58 -17.00
CA LEU A 12 -27.44 -7.92 -16.89
C LEU A 12 -27.52 -8.54 -15.48
N GLY A 13 -28.20 -7.88 -14.52
CA GLY A 13 -28.29 -8.35 -13.13
C GLY A 13 -26.99 -8.21 -12.33
N ILE A 14 -26.01 -7.46 -12.83
CA ILE A 14 -24.73 -7.20 -12.16
C ILE A 14 -24.89 -6.04 -11.18
N ARG A 15 -24.53 -6.26 -9.91
CA ARG A 15 -24.59 -5.22 -8.88
C ARG A 15 -23.49 -4.17 -9.10
N CYS A 16 -23.86 -2.90 -9.03
CA CYS A 16 -22.93 -1.77 -9.06
C CYS A 16 -23.00 -0.98 -7.76
N ILE A 17 -21.82 -0.64 -7.22
CA ILE A 17 -21.66 0.25 -6.07
C ILE A 17 -20.86 1.46 -6.54
N VAL A 18 -21.34 2.67 -6.25
CA VAL A 18 -20.59 3.90 -6.48
C VAL A 18 -19.90 4.27 -5.16
N ALA A 19 -18.57 4.34 -5.18
CA ALA A 19 -17.80 4.75 -4.00
C ALA A 19 -18.10 6.22 -3.65
N PRO A 20 -18.08 6.61 -2.36
CA PRO A 20 -18.26 8.00 -1.96
C PRO A 20 -17.09 8.91 -2.40
N PHE A 21 -15.90 8.30 -2.57
CA PHE A 21 -14.69 8.95 -3.05
C PHE A 21 -13.97 7.98 -4.02
N GLU A 22 -12.82 7.44 -3.64
CA GLU A 22 -12.03 6.55 -4.48
C GLU A 22 -12.55 5.11 -4.50
N ALA A 23 -12.51 4.51 -5.68
CA ALA A 23 -12.87 3.12 -5.89
C ALA A 23 -11.90 2.17 -5.18
N ASP A 24 -10.60 2.48 -5.13
CA ASP A 24 -9.58 1.62 -4.52
C ASP A 24 -9.77 1.51 -3.00
N ALA A 25 -10.05 2.63 -2.33
CA ALA A 25 -10.41 2.65 -0.92
C ALA A 25 -11.68 1.83 -0.64
N GLN A 26 -12.70 1.96 -1.50
CA GLN A 26 -13.96 1.19 -1.38
C GLN A 26 -13.73 -0.31 -1.60
N LEU A 27 -12.96 -0.71 -2.60
CA LEU A 27 -12.62 -2.10 -2.89
C LEU A 27 -11.80 -2.72 -1.76
N ALA A 28 -10.82 -1.99 -1.22
CA ALA A 28 -10.05 -2.44 -0.08
C ALA A 28 -10.91 -2.59 1.18
N TYR A 29 -11.87 -1.70 1.42
CA TYR A 29 -12.85 -1.86 2.50
C TYR A 29 -13.65 -3.16 2.34
N LEU A 30 -14.21 -3.41 1.16
CA LEU A 30 -14.95 -4.65 0.87
C LEU A 30 -14.07 -5.90 1.05
N SER A 31 -12.79 -5.83 0.64
CA SER A 31 -11.85 -6.94 0.80
C SER A 31 -11.50 -7.20 2.27
N ARG A 32 -11.19 -6.15 3.05
CA ARG A 32 -10.84 -6.28 4.48
C ARG A 32 -12.01 -6.78 5.32
N THR A 33 -13.24 -6.42 4.94
CA THR A 33 -14.48 -6.86 5.58
C THR A 33 -15.03 -8.19 5.02
N ASN A 34 -14.25 -8.90 4.19
CA ASN A 34 -14.60 -10.21 3.61
C ASN A 34 -15.90 -10.21 2.78
N GLN A 35 -16.29 -9.08 2.21
CA GLN A 35 -17.45 -8.98 1.32
C GLN A 35 -17.13 -9.36 -0.13
N ILE A 36 -15.84 -9.32 -0.50
CA ILE A 36 -15.34 -9.79 -1.79
C ILE A 36 -14.14 -10.72 -1.59
N HIS A 37 -13.98 -11.67 -2.50
CA HIS A 37 -12.85 -12.60 -2.51
C HIS A 37 -11.59 -11.98 -3.14
N SER A 38 -11.76 -11.19 -4.20
CA SER A 38 -10.67 -10.54 -4.93
C SER A 38 -11.14 -9.20 -5.51
N ALA A 39 -10.23 -8.24 -5.66
CA ALA A 39 -10.45 -7.05 -6.48
C ALA A 39 -9.74 -7.23 -7.83
N ILE A 40 -10.37 -6.80 -8.92
CA ILE A 40 -9.75 -6.75 -10.25
C ILE A 40 -9.46 -5.28 -10.54
N SER A 41 -8.18 -4.93 -10.72
CA SER A 41 -7.73 -3.58 -11.05
C SER A 41 -6.30 -3.62 -11.55
N GLU A 42 -5.92 -2.66 -12.38
CA GLU A 42 -4.52 -2.40 -12.74
C GLU A 42 -3.80 -1.50 -11.72
N ASP A 43 -4.55 -0.91 -10.78
CA ASP A 43 -4.00 -0.01 -9.79
C ASP A 43 -3.35 -0.76 -8.62
N SER A 44 -2.09 -0.41 -8.35
CA SER A 44 -1.31 -0.99 -7.26
C SER A 44 -1.67 -0.42 -5.88
N ASP A 45 -2.38 0.71 -5.82
CA ASP A 45 -2.77 1.37 -4.57
C ASP A 45 -3.66 0.50 -3.69
N LEU A 46 -4.41 -0.43 -4.31
CA LEU A 46 -5.16 -1.48 -3.61
C LEU A 46 -4.30 -2.25 -2.59
N LEU A 47 -3.01 -2.47 -2.89
CA LEU A 47 -2.10 -3.15 -1.97
C LEU A 47 -1.80 -2.29 -0.74
N ALA A 48 -1.57 -0.99 -0.93
CA ALA A 48 -1.34 -0.04 0.16
C ALA A 48 -2.61 0.14 1.01
N TYR A 49 -3.79 0.17 0.40
CA TYR A 49 -5.06 0.19 1.13
C TYR A 49 -5.38 -1.10 1.89
N GLY A 50 -4.67 -2.20 1.61
CA GLY A 50 -4.80 -3.46 2.32
C GLY A 50 -5.81 -4.43 1.70
N CYS A 51 -6.02 -4.36 0.39
CA CYS A 51 -6.73 -5.40 -0.35
C CYS A 51 -5.98 -6.73 -0.27
N LYS A 52 -6.64 -7.79 0.17
CA LYS A 52 -6.00 -9.10 0.47
C LYS A 52 -5.53 -9.82 -0.79
N ARG A 53 -6.28 -9.68 -1.89
CA ARG A 53 -6.04 -10.37 -3.17
C ARG A 53 -6.45 -9.48 -4.33
N VAL A 54 -5.46 -9.12 -5.15
CA VAL A 54 -5.64 -8.26 -6.32
C VAL A 54 -5.33 -9.09 -7.57
N MET A 55 -6.22 -9.03 -8.56
CA MET A 55 -6.09 -9.64 -9.87
C MET A 55 -5.74 -8.55 -10.88
N LEU A 56 -4.54 -8.63 -11.43
CA LEU A 56 -3.95 -7.65 -12.35
C LEU A 56 -3.81 -8.25 -13.74
N LYS A 57 -3.69 -7.40 -14.76
CA LYS A 57 -3.50 -7.76 -16.16
C LYS A 57 -4.48 -8.82 -16.64
N MET A 58 -5.75 -8.65 -16.27
CA MET A 58 -6.79 -9.58 -16.71
C MET A 58 -7.05 -9.38 -18.20
N ASP A 59 -6.84 -10.43 -19.01
CA ASP A 59 -7.22 -10.44 -20.41
C ASP A 59 -8.71 -10.80 -20.62
N LYS A 60 -9.15 -10.80 -21.87
CA LYS A 60 -10.56 -11.02 -22.23
C LYS A 60 -11.01 -12.46 -21.98
N GLU A 61 -10.04 -13.37 -21.93
CA GLU A 61 -10.19 -14.79 -21.67
C GLU A 61 -10.19 -15.10 -20.16
N GLY A 62 -9.94 -14.09 -19.32
CA GLY A 62 -9.97 -14.19 -17.85
C GLY A 62 -8.65 -14.62 -17.22
N LYS A 63 -7.57 -14.75 -18.00
CA LYS A 63 -6.23 -15.01 -17.47
C LYS A 63 -5.68 -13.72 -16.85
N CYS A 64 -5.09 -13.84 -15.67
CA CYS A 64 -4.60 -12.71 -14.89
C CYS A 64 -3.41 -13.10 -14.00
N GLU A 65 -2.72 -12.08 -13.48
CA GLU A 65 -1.72 -12.20 -12.43
C GLU A 65 -2.37 -11.94 -11.07
N VAL A 66 -2.22 -12.86 -10.10
CA VAL A 66 -2.78 -12.69 -8.76
C VAL A 66 -1.68 -12.25 -7.78
N LEU A 67 -1.82 -11.05 -7.22
CA LEU A 67 -0.92 -10.54 -6.19
C LEU A 67 -1.57 -10.61 -4.80
N ARG A 68 -0.74 -11.01 -3.83
CA ARG A 68 -1.06 -11.07 -2.41
C ARG A 68 0.17 -10.69 -1.60
N LEU A 69 -0.03 -9.88 -0.56
CA LEU A 69 1.03 -9.53 0.36
C LEU A 69 1.10 -10.55 1.51
N PRO A 70 2.29 -11.01 1.91
CA PRO A 70 2.44 -12.09 2.89
C PRO A 70 1.81 -11.82 4.27
N PHE A 71 1.64 -10.54 4.61
CA PHE A 71 1.10 -10.07 5.88
C PHE A 71 -0.39 -9.70 5.81
N LEU A 72 -1.03 -9.81 4.65
CA LEU A 72 -2.48 -9.66 4.49
C LEU A 72 -3.10 -11.06 4.39
N GLN A 73 -3.37 -11.66 5.54
CA GLN A 73 -3.93 -13.01 5.61
C GLN A 73 -5.44 -13.00 5.42
N ASP A 74 -5.93 -14.04 4.75
CA ASP A 74 -7.33 -14.45 4.76
C ASP A 74 -7.43 -15.69 5.65
N GLU A 75 -8.38 -15.73 6.59
CA GLU A 75 -8.54 -16.85 7.51
C GLU A 75 -8.88 -18.16 6.77
N ASN A 76 -9.36 -18.05 5.54
CA ASN A 76 -9.77 -19.18 4.69
C ASN A 76 -8.72 -19.61 3.64
N ASP A 77 -7.46 -19.15 3.75
CA ASP A 77 -6.48 -19.23 2.65
C ASP A 77 -5.70 -20.54 2.49
N ASN A 78 -6.21 -21.66 3.03
CA ASN A 78 -5.51 -22.95 2.99
C ASN A 78 -5.36 -23.52 1.56
N TYR A 79 -6.22 -23.12 0.62
CA TYR A 79 -6.26 -23.72 -0.73
C TYR A 79 -5.18 -23.19 -1.70
N LEU A 80 -4.68 -21.95 -1.53
CA LEU A 80 -3.75 -21.34 -2.51
C LEU A 80 -2.26 -21.43 -2.13
N ALA A 81 -1.94 -21.71 -0.86
CA ALA A 81 -0.56 -21.94 -0.43
C ALA A 81 0.08 -23.12 -1.21
N GLU A 82 -0.70 -24.16 -1.49
CA GLU A 82 -0.25 -25.33 -2.27
C GLU A 82 0.00 -24.98 -3.75
N MET A 83 -0.84 -24.13 -4.36
CA MET A 83 -0.71 -23.75 -5.78
C MET A 83 0.48 -22.79 -6.02
N GLN A 84 0.74 -21.85 -5.10
CA GLN A 84 1.88 -20.91 -5.17
C GLN A 84 3.25 -21.57 -4.93
N THR A 85 3.27 -22.78 -4.36
CA THR A 85 4.49 -23.56 -4.15
C THR A 85 5.01 -24.16 -5.47
N ARG A 86 4.14 -24.30 -6.48
CA ARG A 86 4.46 -24.94 -7.77
C ARG A 86 5.11 -24.03 -8.82
N LEU A 87 5.17 -22.72 -8.59
CA LEU A 87 5.78 -21.79 -9.54
C LEU A 87 7.27 -21.59 -9.22
N ASN A 88 8.14 -21.88 -10.19
CA ASN A 88 9.57 -21.55 -10.12
C ASN A 88 9.73 -20.03 -10.03
N LYS A 89 10.01 -19.53 -8.83
CA LYS A 89 10.29 -18.11 -8.59
C LYS A 89 11.74 -17.83 -8.99
N THR A 90 11.95 -16.65 -9.56
CA THR A 90 13.32 -16.16 -9.77
C THR A 90 13.96 -15.80 -8.42
N ALA A 91 15.29 -15.85 -8.34
CA ALA A 91 16.02 -15.48 -7.12
C ALA A 91 15.63 -14.06 -6.61
N LYS A 92 15.41 -13.12 -7.54
CA LYS A 92 14.96 -11.75 -7.23
C LYS A 92 13.56 -11.71 -6.59
N GLN A 93 12.64 -12.54 -7.08
CA GLN A 93 11.29 -12.64 -6.50
C GLN A 93 11.33 -13.27 -5.11
N GLU A 94 12.20 -14.26 -4.89
CA GLU A 94 12.38 -14.83 -3.55
C GLU A 94 12.93 -13.81 -2.55
N GLU A 95 13.93 -13.03 -2.95
CA GLU A 95 14.51 -11.97 -2.11
C GLU A 95 13.47 -10.91 -1.76
N LEU A 96 12.67 -10.48 -2.73
CA LEU A 96 11.57 -9.54 -2.51
C LEU A 96 10.54 -10.14 -1.54
N LEU A 97 10.15 -11.41 -1.73
CA LEU A 97 9.20 -12.08 -0.83
C LEU A 97 9.74 -12.20 0.60
N ARG A 98 11.03 -12.52 0.78
CA ARG A 98 11.67 -12.53 2.11
C ARG A 98 11.62 -11.15 2.76
N THR A 99 11.89 -10.11 1.97
CA THR A 99 11.82 -8.72 2.43
C THR A 99 10.40 -8.35 2.86
N LEU A 100 9.40 -8.64 2.01
CA LEU A 100 7.99 -8.34 2.29
C LEU A 100 7.44 -9.14 3.46
N LYS A 101 7.86 -10.40 3.66
CA LYS A 101 7.50 -11.22 4.84
C LYS A 101 7.92 -10.59 6.17
N GLY A 102 8.98 -9.78 6.18
CA GLY A 102 9.44 -9.06 7.36
C GLY A 102 8.68 -7.76 7.67
N LEU A 103 7.74 -7.36 6.80
CA LEU A 103 6.92 -6.16 6.96
C LEU A 103 5.56 -6.51 7.56
N ASN A 104 4.96 -5.52 8.21
CA ASN A 104 3.53 -5.48 8.49
C ASN A 104 2.88 -4.43 7.57
N HIS A 105 1.54 -4.38 7.56
CA HIS A 105 0.80 -3.47 6.69
C HIS A 105 1.17 -2.00 6.92
N GLU A 106 1.31 -1.56 8.17
CA GLU A 106 1.72 -0.18 8.51
C GLU A 106 3.07 0.22 7.88
N ARG A 107 4.09 -0.63 8.02
CA ARG A 107 5.42 -0.38 7.42
C ARG A 107 5.39 -0.44 5.90
N PHE A 108 4.52 -1.27 5.32
CA PHE A 108 4.31 -1.32 3.88
C PHE A 108 3.68 -0.02 3.36
N VAL A 109 2.65 0.50 4.04
CA VAL A 109 2.05 1.80 3.72
C VAL A 109 3.09 2.91 3.84
N ALA A 110 3.87 2.95 4.92
CA ALA A 110 4.93 3.93 5.10
C ALA A 110 5.97 3.85 3.96
N MET A 111 6.31 2.65 3.49
CA MET A 111 7.19 2.46 2.34
C MET A 111 6.58 3.07 1.06
N CYS A 112 5.29 2.83 0.79
CA CYS A 112 4.58 3.40 -0.36
C CYS A 112 4.56 4.94 -0.30
N VAL A 113 4.15 5.50 0.84
CA VAL A 113 4.09 6.97 1.03
C VAL A 113 5.47 7.61 0.89
N LEU A 114 6.50 7.05 1.53
CA LEU A 114 7.88 7.56 1.41
C LEU A 114 8.41 7.44 -0.02
N GLY A 115 8.04 6.36 -0.73
CA GLY A 115 8.41 6.13 -2.12
C GLY A 115 7.71 7.06 -3.13
N GLY A 116 6.73 7.84 -2.67
CA GLY A 116 5.89 8.72 -3.45
C GLY A 116 4.50 8.12 -3.69
N CYS A 117 3.46 8.90 -3.39
CA CYS A 117 2.06 8.60 -3.72
C CYS A 117 1.29 9.89 -4.00
N ASP A 118 0.10 9.75 -4.58
CA ASP A 118 -0.73 10.88 -5.03
C ASP A 118 -1.22 11.78 -3.88
N TYR A 119 -1.23 11.29 -2.64
CA TYR A 119 -1.60 12.07 -1.45
C TYR A 119 -0.52 13.06 -1.00
N THR A 120 0.70 12.99 -1.57
CA THR A 120 1.79 13.89 -1.17
C THR A 120 1.78 15.15 -2.03
N ASN A 121 0.89 16.12 -1.75
CA ASN A 121 0.75 17.32 -2.58
C ASN A 121 2.03 18.15 -2.63
N LYS A 122 2.84 17.92 -3.67
CA LYS A 122 4.10 18.60 -3.99
C LYS A 122 5.24 18.35 -3.01
N VAL A 123 5.07 17.43 -2.05
CA VAL A 123 6.15 16.98 -1.17
C VAL A 123 6.85 15.80 -1.83
N HIS A 124 7.87 16.10 -2.62
CA HIS A 124 8.70 15.09 -3.25
C HIS A 124 10.09 15.04 -2.58
N ILE A 125 10.42 13.91 -1.95
CA ILE A 125 11.75 13.70 -1.37
C ILE A 125 12.68 13.20 -2.49
N ASN A 126 13.44 14.11 -3.07
CA ASN A 126 14.33 13.81 -4.20
C ASN A 126 15.22 12.57 -3.96
N GLY A 127 15.06 11.54 -4.78
CA GLY A 127 15.80 10.27 -4.70
C GLY A 127 15.23 9.23 -3.73
N MET A 128 14.07 9.48 -3.12
CA MET A 128 13.31 8.52 -2.32
C MET A 128 12.31 7.76 -3.19
N GLY A 129 12.78 6.77 -3.95
CA GLY A 129 11.90 5.83 -4.63
C GLY A 129 11.56 4.62 -3.76
N VAL A 130 10.64 3.78 -4.23
CA VAL A 130 10.17 2.57 -3.53
C VAL A 130 11.31 1.66 -3.04
N GLY A 131 12.37 1.47 -3.84
CA GLY A 131 13.52 0.65 -3.44
C GLY A 131 14.33 1.25 -2.28
N THR A 132 14.51 2.58 -2.29
CA THR A 132 15.19 3.29 -1.19
C THR A 132 14.33 3.30 0.06
N ALA A 133 13.03 3.60 -0.07
CA ALA A 133 12.07 3.58 1.03
C ALA A 133 12.01 2.19 1.68
N CYS A 134 11.92 1.13 0.86
CA CYS A 134 11.92 -0.26 1.31
C CYS A 134 13.18 -0.60 2.12
N ARG A 135 14.35 -0.21 1.62
CA ARG A 135 15.62 -0.42 2.33
C ARG A 135 15.63 0.29 3.69
N LEU A 136 15.20 1.55 3.77
CA LEU A 136 15.18 2.30 5.03
C LEU A 136 14.20 1.67 6.04
N ILE A 137 12.99 1.32 5.59
CA ILE A 137 11.96 0.71 6.42
C ILE A 137 12.42 -0.65 6.97
N THR A 138 13.07 -1.46 6.14
CA THR A 138 13.54 -2.80 6.53
C THR A 138 14.77 -2.76 7.43
N GLN A 139 15.70 -1.83 7.21
CA GLN A 139 16.90 -1.66 8.04
C GLN A 139 16.60 -1.04 9.41
N LEU A 140 15.81 0.03 9.43
CA LEU A 140 15.53 0.79 10.66
C LEU A 140 14.38 0.18 11.47
N ARG A 141 13.54 -0.66 10.85
CA ARG A 141 12.45 -1.45 11.46
C ARG A 141 11.43 -0.64 12.24
N SER A 142 11.41 0.68 12.10
CA SER A 142 10.49 1.56 12.82
C SER A 142 10.35 2.85 12.04
N LEU A 143 9.12 3.27 11.79
CA LEU A 143 8.85 4.54 11.14
C LEU A 143 9.53 5.71 11.88
N GLN A 144 9.42 5.73 13.21
CA GLN A 144 10.11 6.71 14.05
C GLN A 144 11.61 6.82 13.75
N ARG A 145 12.31 5.68 13.69
CA ARG A 145 13.75 5.64 13.40
C ARG A 145 14.06 6.08 11.97
N VAL A 146 13.17 5.79 11.01
CA VAL A 146 13.29 6.30 9.64
C VAL A 146 13.21 7.81 9.64
N LEU A 147 12.20 8.39 10.30
CA LEU A 147 12.05 9.85 10.39
C LEU A 147 13.23 10.52 11.09
N ASP A 148 13.68 9.97 12.23
CA ASP A 148 14.86 10.46 12.95
C ASP A 148 16.12 10.43 12.08
N PHE A 149 16.30 9.36 11.30
CA PHE A 149 17.39 9.24 10.34
C PHE A 149 17.29 10.29 9.23
N LEU A 150 16.11 10.47 8.62
CA LEU A 150 15.89 11.46 7.55
C LEU A 150 16.16 12.89 8.03
N CYS A 151 15.85 13.21 9.28
CA CYS A 151 16.10 14.53 9.86
C CYS A 151 17.58 14.78 10.22
N ARG A 152 18.36 13.74 10.52
CA ARG A 152 19.75 13.88 11.02
C ARG A 152 20.81 13.62 9.95
N ASP A 153 20.50 12.81 8.96
CA ASP A 153 21.44 12.47 7.90
C ASP A 153 21.70 13.68 7.00
N LYS A 154 22.98 13.98 6.72
CA LYS A 154 23.38 15.17 5.95
C LYS A 154 22.74 15.22 4.56
N LYS A 155 22.59 14.07 3.90
CA LYS A 155 22.01 13.99 2.56
C LYS A 155 20.50 14.13 2.62
N TRP A 156 19.83 13.45 3.56
CA TRP A 156 18.37 13.43 3.63
C TRP A 156 17.77 14.66 4.29
N ALA A 157 18.42 15.26 5.29
CA ALA A 157 17.90 16.41 6.02
C ALA A 157 17.66 17.65 5.12
N SER A 158 18.44 17.78 4.03
CA SER A 158 18.25 18.84 3.04
C SER A 158 17.11 18.59 2.04
N ARG A 159 16.61 17.35 1.97
CA ARG A 159 15.60 16.89 1.00
C ARG A 159 14.27 16.55 1.67
N PHE A 160 14.31 16.18 2.94
CA PHE A 160 13.15 15.87 3.74
C PHE A 160 12.55 17.19 4.21
N PRO A 161 11.26 17.46 3.94
CA PRO A 161 10.63 18.68 4.43
C PRO A 161 10.60 18.62 5.95
N VAL A 162 11.42 19.48 6.57
CA VAL A 162 11.51 19.55 8.02
C VAL A 162 10.18 20.07 8.54
N VAL A 163 9.44 19.22 9.26
CA VAL A 163 8.26 19.68 10.00
C VAL A 163 8.76 20.52 11.16
N SER A 164 8.58 21.85 11.08
CA SER A 164 8.99 22.83 12.09
C SER A 164 8.41 22.58 13.50
N HIS A 165 7.49 21.62 13.64
CA HIS A 165 6.82 21.27 14.89
C HIS A 165 7.19 19.90 15.46
N TYR A 166 8.17 19.17 14.91
CA TYR A 166 8.62 17.89 15.51
C TYR A 166 9.48 18.08 16.78
N HIS A 167 9.25 19.16 17.53
CA HIS A 167 9.87 19.36 18.84
C HIS A 167 9.15 18.51 19.90
N ARG A 168 9.71 17.32 20.10
CA ARG A 168 9.93 16.67 21.40
C ARG A 168 8.74 16.67 22.38
N SER A 169 7.66 15.97 22.05
CA SER A 169 6.75 15.43 23.07
C SER A 169 7.14 13.97 23.37
N SER A 170 7.93 13.80 24.42
CA SER A 170 8.42 12.53 24.97
C SER A 170 7.33 11.73 25.70
N SER A 171 6.09 11.71 25.21
CA SER A 171 4.98 10.98 25.84
C SER A 171 3.89 10.66 24.82
N SER A 172 3.58 9.37 24.69
CA SER A 172 2.65 8.73 23.73
C SER A 172 3.15 8.60 22.28
N THR A 173 3.64 7.39 21.96
CA THR A 173 4.33 7.07 20.70
C THR A 173 3.42 6.90 19.49
N SER A 174 2.10 6.75 19.62
CA SER A 174 1.19 6.63 18.46
C SER A 174 0.65 7.97 17.94
N SER A 175 0.38 8.93 18.82
CA SER A 175 -0.32 10.18 18.48
C SER A 175 0.54 11.18 17.69
N SER A 176 1.85 11.24 17.98
CA SER A 176 2.78 12.17 17.31
C SER A 176 3.28 11.70 15.95
N MET A 177 3.29 10.38 15.69
CA MET A 177 3.64 9.82 14.37
C MET A 177 2.48 9.95 13.39
N ASN A 178 1.25 9.70 13.85
CA ASN A 178 0.06 9.98 13.08
C ASN A 178 0.01 11.46 12.70
N SER A 179 0.36 12.41 13.58
CA SER A 179 0.34 13.83 13.23
C SER A 179 1.38 14.25 12.18
N LEU A 180 2.46 13.48 11.97
CA LEU A 180 3.48 13.78 10.96
C LEU A 180 3.10 13.21 9.59
N ILE A 181 2.60 11.98 9.55
CA ILE A 181 2.01 11.39 8.35
C ILE A 181 0.74 12.15 7.96
N LEU A 182 -0.16 12.41 8.93
CA LEU A 182 -1.30 13.31 8.74
C LEU A 182 -0.82 14.71 8.39
N GLY A 183 0.25 15.25 8.97
CA GLY A 183 0.77 16.56 8.56
C GLY A 183 1.31 16.61 7.11
N LEU A 184 1.83 15.49 6.60
CA LEU A 184 2.20 15.30 5.20
C LEU A 184 0.96 15.11 4.29
N ILE A 185 -0.17 14.64 4.84
CA ILE A 185 -1.45 14.33 4.17
C ILE A 185 -2.53 15.43 4.34
N GLU A 186 -2.45 16.30 5.34
CA GLU A 186 -3.43 17.35 5.68
C GLU A 186 -3.00 18.72 5.17
N ARG A 187 -1.71 18.89 4.87
CA ARG A 187 -1.21 20.06 4.10
C ARG A 187 -1.23 19.82 2.58
N SER A 188 -1.79 18.68 2.18
CA SER A 188 -2.30 18.39 0.84
C SER A 188 -3.72 18.86 0.68
#